data_AF-A0AA37AZ91-F1
#
_entry.id   AF-A0AA37AZ91-F1
#
_cell.length_a   1.000
_cell.length_b   1.000
_cell.length_c   1.000
_cell.angle_alpha   90.00
_cell.angle_beta   90.00
_cell.angle_gamma   90.00
#
_symmetry.space_group_name_H-M   'P 1'
#
loop_
_entity.id
_entity.type
_entity.pdbx_description
1 polymer ?
#
loop_
_entity_poly.entity_id
_entity_poly.type
_entity_poly.pdbx_seq_one_letter_code
_entity_poly.pdbx_strand_id
1 'polypeptide(L)'
;MNLKHIISATLVLLSANTSLAADTFDESELPALKNYAFAACMYHIQAKIEPTPSATLNGLREEMDVFYQYSVLPTNFFETVYAQVELGTQNIPPSGSIRYCISWLQEDKVEGVVASLAK
;
A
#
# COMPACT_ATOMS: atom_id res chain seq x y z
N MET A 1 53.82 20.61 -26.26
CA MET A 1 52.97 19.44 -25.95
C MET A 1 52.93 19.32 -24.42
N ASN A 2 51.81 19.34 -23.70
CA ASN A 2 50.41 19.05 -24.04
C ASN A 2 49.46 19.94 -23.22
N LEU A 3 48.48 20.55 -23.90
CA LEU A 3 47.25 21.06 -23.29
C LEU A 3 46.52 19.90 -22.59
N LYS A 4 46.14 20.06 -21.33
CA LYS A 4 45.14 19.19 -20.67
C LYS A 4 43.83 19.96 -20.54
N HIS A 5 43.02 19.76 -21.58
CA HIS A 5 41.57 19.85 -21.72
C HIS A 5 40.78 20.08 -20.42
N ILE A 6 40.12 21.24 -20.37
CA ILE A 6 38.95 21.51 -19.52
C ILE A 6 37.78 20.76 -20.16
N ILE A 7 37.23 19.76 -19.48
CA ILE A 7 35.98 19.13 -19.91
C ILE A 7 34.84 19.95 -19.32
N SER A 8 34.17 20.68 -20.22
CA SER A 8 32.93 21.40 -19.96
C SER A 8 31.82 20.40 -19.66
N ALA A 9 31.37 20.33 -18.41
CA ALA A 9 30.15 19.60 -18.07
C ALA A 9 28.95 20.48 -18.43
N THR A 10 28.41 20.27 -19.63
CA THR A 10 27.12 20.85 -20.03
C THR A 10 26.04 20.24 -19.14
N LEU A 11 25.49 21.04 -18.22
CA LEU A 11 24.33 20.69 -17.42
C LEU A 11 23.12 20.61 -18.36
N VAL A 12 22.76 19.39 -18.77
CA VAL A 12 21.49 19.15 -19.43
C VAL A 12 20.42 19.20 -18.35
N LEU A 13 19.82 20.38 -18.17
CA LEU A 13 18.52 20.53 -17.50
C LEU A 13 17.48 19.86 -18.38
N LEU A 14 17.30 18.55 -18.21
CA LEU A 14 16.07 17.88 -18.59
C LEU A 14 14.99 18.45 -17.68
N SER A 15 14.23 19.41 -18.20
CA SER A 15 12.94 19.79 -17.65
C SER A 15 12.11 18.51 -17.57
N ALA A 16 12.03 17.93 -16.37
CA ALA A 16 11.10 16.87 -16.07
C ALA A 16 9.71 17.49 -16.27
N ASN A 17 9.14 17.24 -17.45
CA ASN A 17 7.71 17.27 -17.59
C ASN A 17 7.20 16.18 -16.65
N THR A 18 6.77 16.57 -15.45
CA THR A 18 5.80 15.78 -14.69
C THR A 18 4.52 15.81 -15.50
N SER A 19 4.47 15.06 -16.61
CA SER A 19 3.21 14.51 -17.04
C SER A 19 2.77 13.68 -15.84
N LEU A 20 1.62 14.02 -15.25
CA LEU A 20 0.89 13.05 -14.46
C LEU A 20 0.72 11.84 -15.39
N ALA A 21 1.58 10.85 -15.25
CA ALA A 21 1.27 9.53 -15.75
C ALA A 21 0.02 9.15 -14.96
N ALA A 22 -1.10 8.91 -15.65
CA ALA A 22 -2.18 8.19 -15.02
C ALA A 22 -1.53 6.93 -14.45
N ASP A 23 -1.65 6.72 -13.13
CA ASP A 23 -1.08 5.55 -12.47
C ASP A 23 -1.80 4.33 -13.03
N THR A 24 -1.27 3.75 -14.11
CA THR A 24 -1.86 2.57 -14.72
C THR A 24 -1.70 1.42 -13.74
N PHE A 25 -2.81 0.92 -13.24
CA PHE A 25 -2.81 -0.24 -12.35
C PHE A 25 -2.50 -1.51 -13.14
N ASP A 26 -1.51 -2.27 -12.68
CA ASP A 26 -1.27 -3.63 -13.16
C ASP A 26 -2.20 -4.58 -12.39
N GLU A 27 -3.17 -5.18 -13.08
CA GLU A 27 -4.13 -6.13 -12.51
C GLU A 27 -3.45 -7.32 -11.81
N SER A 28 -2.21 -7.66 -12.17
CA SER A 28 -1.45 -8.71 -11.49
C SER A 28 -1.06 -8.36 -10.05
N GLU A 29 -1.12 -7.08 -9.68
CA GLU A 29 -0.82 -6.59 -8.31
C GLU A 29 -2.06 -6.62 -7.39
N LEU A 30 -3.26 -6.81 -7.94
CA LEU A 30 -4.49 -6.86 -7.14
C LEU A 30 -4.45 -7.89 -6.00
N PRO A 31 -3.93 -9.13 -6.18
CA PRO A 31 -3.79 -10.08 -5.09
C PRO A 31 -2.86 -9.57 -3.97
N ALA A 32 -1.76 -8.90 -4.30
CA ALA A 32 -0.83 -8.35 -3.30
C ALA A 32 -1.51 -7.23 -2.50
N LEU A 33 -2.21 -6.32 -3.17
CA LEU A 33 -2.95 -5.24 -2.52
C LEU A 33 -4.09 -5.78 -1.63
N LYS A 34 -4.77 -6.86 -2.03
CA LYS A 34 -5.78 -7.55 -1.21
C LYS A 34 -5.16 -8.24 0.02
N ASN A 35 -3.99 -8.84 -0.11
CA ASN A 35 -3.31 -9.46 1.03
C ASN A 35 -2.82 -8.39 2.02
N TYR A 36 -2.30 -7.26 1.52
CA TYR A 36 -2.00 -6.08 2.33
C TYR A 36 -3.25 -5.61 3.10
N ALA A 37 -4.38 -5.46 2.40
CA ALA A 37 -5.66 -5.05 3.00
C ALA A 37 -6.13 -6.04 4.09
N PHE A 38 -5.97 -7.35 3.87
CA PHE A 38 -6.28 -8.37 4.87
C PHE A 38 -5.44 -8.19 6.14
N ALA A 39 -4.13 -8.06 5.98
CA ALA A 39 -3.20 -7.89 7.09
C ALA A 39 -3.48 -6.60 7.87
N ALA A 40 -3.76 -5.49 7.18
CA ALA A 40 -4.19 -4.23 7.79
C ALA A 40 -5.50 -4.41 8.58
N CYS A 41 -6.46 -5.13 8.03
CA CYS A 41 -7.75 -5.34 8.69
C CYS A 41 -7.60 -6.13 9.98
N MET A 42 -6.82 -7.21 9.93
CA MET A 42 -6.46 -7.96 11.12
C MET A 42 -5.72 -7.09 12.12
N TYR A 43 -4.76 -6.27 11.67
CA TYR A 43 -3.98 -5.39 12.55
C TYR A 43 -4.88 -4.43 13.34
N HIS A 44 -5.77 -3.70 12.67
CA HIS A 44 -6.63 -2.72 13.32
C HIS A 44 -7.61 -3.35 14.31
N ILE A 45 -8.09 -4.58 14.04
CA ILE A 45 -8.99 -5.26 14.97
C ILE A 45 -8.22 -5.84 16.16
N GLN A 46 -7.07 -6.48 15.92
CA GLN A 46 -6.25 -7.08 16.98
C GLN A 46 -5.63 -6.02 17.91
N ALA A 47 -5.36 -4.81 17.41
CA ALA A 47 -4.83 -3.71 18.20
C ALA A 47 -5.76 -3.24 19.33
N LYS A 48 -7.05 -3.61 19.28
CA LYS A 48 -8.05 -3.28 20.30
C LYS A 48 -8.10 -4.28 21.46
N ILE A 49 -7.38 -5.39 21.38
CA ILE A 49 -7.33 -6.39 22.45
C ILE A 49 -6.43 -5.86 23.57
N GLU A 50 -6.86 -6.00 24.82
CA GLU A 50 -6.07 -5.67 26.00
C GLU A 50 -5.76 -6.95 26.83
N PRO A 51 -4.48 -7.23 27.15
CA PRO A 51 -3.30 -6.51 26.70
C PRO A 51 -3.05 -6.70 25.20
N THR A 52 -2.49 -5.68 24.56
CA THR A 52 -2.22 -5.71 23.12
C THR A 52 -1.21 -6.81 22.77
N PRO A 53 -1.55 -7.74 21.86
CA PRO A 53 -0.68 -8.85 21.51
C PRO A 53 0.45 -8.38 20.57
N SER A 54 1.54 -7.88 21.14
CA SER A 54 2.63 -7.23 20.39
C SER A 54 3.25 -8.12 19.32
N ALA A 55 3.42 -9.42 19.58
CA ALA A 55 3.94 -10.37 18.59
C ALA A 55 3.01 -10.50 17.38
N THR A 56 1.69 -10.54 17.61
CA THR A 56 0.69 -10.58 16.54
C THR A 56 0.70 -9.28 15.72
N LEU A 57 0.76 -8.12 16.39
CA LEU A 57 0.78 -6.83 15.68
C LEU A 57 2.07 -6.64 14.86
N ASN A 58 3.21 -7.06 15.40
CA ASN A 58 4.49 -6.97 14.67
C ASN A 58 4.47 -7.90 13.45
N GLY A 59 4.01 -9.14 13.60
CA GLY A 59 3.88 -10.06 12.46
C GLY A 59 2.94 -9.50 11.37
N LEU A 60 1.79 -8.94 11.74
CA LEU A 60 0.89 -8.31 10.77
C LEU A 60 1.50 -7.09 10.09
N ARG A 61 2.34 -6.33 10.80
CA ARG A 61 3.09 -5.21 10.19
C ARG A 61 4.14 -5.72 9.21
N GLU A 62 4.90 -6.74 9.57
CA GLU A 62 5.87 -7.37 8.68
C GLU A 62 5.20 -7.93 7.41
N GLU A 63 4.03 -8.57 7.53
CA GLU A 63 3.24 -9.03 6.38
C GLU A 63 2.81 -7.86 5.47
N MET A 64 2.30 -6.76 6.05
CA MET A 64 1.99 -5.55 5.29
C MET A 64 3.22 -4.98 4.58
N ASP A 65 4.36 -4.92 5.26
CA ASP A 65 5.60 -4.39 4.71
C ASP A 65 6.11 -5.25 3.54
N VAL A 66 5.95 -6.57 3.58
CA VAL A 66 6.30 -7.46 2.46
C VAL A 66 5.46 -7.13 1.22
N PHE A 67 4.14 -7.04 1.34
CA PHE A 67 3.29 -6.71 0.19
C PHE A 67 3.53 -5.29 -0.35
N TYR A 68 3.88 -4.35 0.52
CA TYR A 68 4.22 -2.99 0.13
C TYR A 68 5.58 -2.91 -0.60
N GLN A 69 6.64 -3.50 -0.03
CA GLN A 69 8.01 -3.37 -0.55
C GLN A 69 8.23 -4.07 -1.88
N TYR A 70 7.55 -5.19 -2.12
CA TYR A 70 7.70 -5.98 -3.34
C TYR A 70 6.71 -5.62 -4.45
N SER A 71 5.80 -4.67 -4.20
CA SER A 71 4.86 -4.21 -5.18
C SER A 71 5.45 -3.14 -6.09
N VAL A 72 4.98 -3.11 -7.33
CA VAL A 72 5.27 -2.01 -8.28
C VAL A 72 4.22 -0.89 -8.20
N LEU A 73 3.17 -1.06 -7.39
CA LEU A 73 2.12 -0.07 -7.24
C LEU A 73 2.62 1.19 -6.52
N PRO A 74 2.14 2.38 -6.90
CA PRO A 74 2.46 3.59 -6.17
C PRO A 74 1.90 3.57 -4.74
N THR A 75 2.54 4.32 -3.85
CA THR A 75 2.24 4.30 -2.39
C THR A 75 0.81 4.73 -2.06
N ASN A 76 0.19 5.60 -2.89
CA ASN A 76 -1.18 6.07 -2.70
C ASN A 76 -2.23 4.93 -2.69
N PHE A 77 -2.02 3.83 -3.42
CA PHE A 77 -2.91 2.67 -3.39
C PHE A 77 -2.94 2.04 -1.99
N PHE A 78 -1.77 1.83 -1.40
CA PHE A 78 -1.63 1.23 -0.07
C PHE A 78 -2.15 2.14 1.03
N GLU A 79 -1.81 3.43 1.00
CA GLU A 79 -2.30 4.42 1.97
C GLU A 79 -3.84 4.53 1.93
N THR A 80 -4.42 4.55 0.73
CA THR A 80 -5.87 4.64 0.56
C THR A 80 -6.56 3.37 1.07
N VAL A 81 -6.03 2.20 0.74
CA VAL A 81 -6.53 0.91 1.25
C VAL A 81 -6.45 0.87 2.78
N TYR A 82 -5.30 1.24 3.37
CA TYR A 82 -5.10 1.26 4.81
C TYR A 82 -6.13 2.14 5.52
N ALA A 83 -6.34 3.36 5.02
CA ALA A 83 -7.33 4.29 5.58
C ALA A 83 -8.78 3.77 5.49
N GLN A 84 -9.15 3.14 4.36
CA GLN A 84 -10.49 2.54 4.24
C GLN A 84 -10.69 1.36 5.20
N VAL A 85 -9.66 0.55 5.39
CA VAL A 85 -9.67 -0.57 6.33
C VAL A 85 -9.78 -0.07 7.78
N GLU A 86 -9.01 0.96 8.15
CA GLU A 86 -9.09 1.57 9.47
C GLU A 86 -10.52 2.03 9.76
N LEU A 87 -11.13 2.78 8.83
CA LEU A 87 -12.51 3.25 8.94
C LEU A 87 -13.52 2.10 9.05
N GLY A 88 -13.39 1.06 8.22
CA GLY A 88 -14.30 -0.08 8.23
C GLY A 88 -14.22 -0.89 9.52
N THR A 89 -13.02 -0.99 10.10
CA THR A 89 -12.79 -1.83 11.27
C THR A 89 -13.15 -1.16 12.59
N GLN A 90 -13.35 0.17 12.69
CA GLN A 90 -13.51 0.91 13.96
C GLN A 90 -14.47 0.25 14.97
N ASN A 91 -15.63 -0.20 14.52
CA ASN A 91 -16.68 -0.76 15.39
C ASN A 91 -16.70 -2.29 15.42
N ILE A 92 -15.73 -2.94 14.80
CA ILE A 92 -15.65 -4.40 14.75
C ILE A 92 -14.99 -4.92 16.03
N PRO A 93 -15.66 -5.83 16.77
CA PRO A 93 -15.09 -6.44 17.96
C PRO A 93 -13.97 -7.43 17.56
N PRO A 94 -13.01 -7.71 18.47
CA PRO A 94 -11.95 -8.68 18.20
C PRO A 94 -12.44 -10.08 17.82
N SER A 95 -13.56 -10.50 18.41
CA SER A 95 -14.26 -11.74 18.08
C SER A 95 -14.82 -11.67 16.66
N GLY A 96 -14.36 -12.56 15.78
CA GLY A 96 -14.82 -12.61 14.38
C GLY A 96 -14.03 -11.74 13.41
N SER A 97 -12.88 -11.20 13.84
CA SER A 97 -11.94 -10.43 13.00
C SER A 97 -11.68 -11.07 11.63
N ILE A 98 -11.31 -12.34 11.60
CA ILE A 98 -11.02 -13.07 10.34
C ILE A 98 -12.23 -13.08 9.41
N ARG A 99 -13.43 -13.41 9.93
CA ARG A 99 -14.65 -13.46 9.12
C ARG A 99 -14.97 -12.08 8.53
N TYR A 100 -14.89 -11.03 9.35
CA TYR A 100 -15.11 -9.67 8.88
C TYR A 100 -14.10 -9.29 7.79
N CYS A 101 -12.80 -9.51 8.03
CA CYS A 101 -11.75 -9.14 7.07
C CYS A 101 -11.89 -9.90 5.74
N ILE A 102 -12.28 -11.18 5.76
CA ILE A 102 -12.58 -11.93 4.53
C ILE A 102 -13.79 -11.32 3.81
N SER A 103 -14.89 -11.05 4.52
CA SER A 103 -16.07 -10.44 3.90
C SER A 103 -15.79 -9.06 3.33
N TRP A 104 -15.02 -8.23 4.03
CA TRP A 104 -14.65 -6.89 3.59
C TRP A 104 -13.87 -6.92 2.26
N LEU A 105 -12.98 -7.91 2.08
CA LEU A 105 -12.23 -8.11 0.83
C LEU A 105 -13.10 -8.62 -0.33
N GLN A 106 -14.25 -9.23 -0.04
CA GLN A 106 -15.19 -9.73 -1.05
C GLN A 106 -16.20 -8.66 -1.50
N GLU A 107 -16.25 -7.50 -0.83
CA GLU A 107 -17.15 -6.39 -1.16
C GLU A 107 -16.55 -5.41 -2.20
N ASP A 108 -15.60 -5.87 -3.01
CA ASP A 108 -14.92 -5.09 -4.05
C ASP A 108 -14.32 -3.74 -3.56
N LYS A 109 -13.99 -3.64 -2.26
CA LYS A 109 -13.47 -2.40 -1.66
C LYS A 109 -12.09 -2.02 -2.22
N VAL A 110 -11.23 -3.02 -2.39
CA VAL A 110 -9.87 -2.83 -2.92
C VAL A 110 -9.95 -2.47 -4.40
N GLU A 111 -10.82 -3.13 -5.16
CA GLU A 111 -11.12 -2.84 -6.56
C GLU A 111 -11.69 -1.43 -6.73
N GLY A 112 -12.55 -0.99 -5.80
CA GLY A 112 -13.06 0.37 -5.76
C GLY A 112 -11.94 1.42 -5.59
N VAL A 113 -10.94 1.15 -4.75
CA VAL A 113 -9.74 1.99 -4.63
C VAL A 113 -8.99 2.03 -5.95
N VAL A 114 -8.73 0.85 -6.54
CA VAL A 114 -8.04 0.74 -7.83
C VAL A 114 -8.73 1.56 -8.90
N ALA A 115 -10.05 1.39 -9.08
CA ALA A 115 -10.85 2.11 -10.06
C ALA A 115 -10.92 3.62 -9.82
N SER A 116 -10.67 4.08 -8.58
CA SER A 116 -10.66 5.51 -8.23
C SER A 116 -9.32 6.19 -8.49
N LEU A 117 -8.22 5.47 -8.32
CA LEU A 117 -6.86 6.00 -8.43
C LEU A 117 -6.24 5.79 -9.82
N ALA A 118 -6.65 4.73 -10.54
CA ALA A 118 -6.14 4.42 -11.87
C ALA A 118 -6.76 5.28 -13.01
N LYS A 119 -7.31 6.46 -12.69
CA LYS A 119 -8.02 7.36 -13.61
C LYS A 119 -7.17 8.51 -14.10
#